data_AF-A0A9X2I860-F1
#
_entry.id   AF-A0A9X2I860-F1
#
_cell.length_a   1.000
_cell.length_b   1.000
_cell.length_c   1.000
_cell.angle_alpha   90.00
_cell.angle_beta   90.00
_cell.angle_gamma   90.00
#
_symmetry.space_group_name_H-M   'P 1'
#
loop_
_entity.id
_entity.type
_entity.pdbx_description
1 polymer ?
#
loop_
_entity_poly.entity_id
_entity_poly.type
_entity_poly.pdbx_seq_one_letter_code
_entity_poly.pdbx_strand_id
1 'polypeptide(L)' 'MDDLVFAVTILGSLVIFGCFAWLFASLGKRIHFEEKEARKDLTYETNPFAGSAKNTYRKWK' A
#
# COMPACT_ATOMS: atom_id res chain seq x y z
N MET A 1 38.27 -5.22 5.46
CA MET A 1 37.39 -5.07 4.27
C MET A 1 35.97 -5.50 4.63
N ASP A 2 35.82 -6.54 5.45
CA ASP A 2 34.54 -7.09 5.88
C ASP A 2 33.67 -6.11 6.69
N ASP A 3 34.26 -5.32 7.59
CA ASP A 3 33.50 -4.33 8.40
C ASP A 3 32.87 -3.23 7.56
N LEU A 4 33.58 -2.79 6.50
CA LEU A 4 33.08 -1.77 5.58
C LEU A 4 31.90 -2.32 4.75
N VAL A 5 32.02 -3.55 4.27
CA VAL A 5 30.95 -4.23 3.52
C VAL A 5 29.73 -4.44 4.42
N PHE A 6 29.94 -4.83 5.69
CA PHE A 6 28.86 -5.01 6.65
C PHE A 6 28.13 -3.69 6.96
N ALA A 7 28.87 -2.60 7.19
CA ALA A 7 28.31 -1.28 7.45
C ALA A 7 27.52 -0.74 6.24
N VAL A 8 28.05 -0.88 5.02
CA VAL A 8 27.36 -0.49 3.78
C VAL A 8 26.09 -1.31 3.58
N THR A 9 26.12 -2.60 3.89
CA THR A 9 24.94 -3.49 3.76
C THR A 9 23.85 -3.08 4.74
N ILE A 10 24.18 -2.79 6.00
CA ILE A 10 23.22 -2.34 7.01
C ILE A 10 22.62 -0.99 6.60
N LEU A 11 23.44 0.00 6.25
CA LEU A 11 22.95 1.32 5.83
C LEU A 11 22.08 1.22 4.57
N GLY A 12 22.51 0.45 3.57
CA GLY A 12 21.75 0.21 2.35
C GLY A 12 20.38 -0.42 2.65
N SER A 13 20.35 -1.43 3.52
CA SER A 13 19.09 -2.07 3.91
C SER A 13 18.14 -1.09 4.62
N LEU A 14 18.66 -0.25 5.52
CA LEU A 14 17.86 0.73 6.26
C LEU A 14 17.21 1.77 5.33
N VAL A 15 17.98 2.23 4.34
CA VAL A 15 17.48 3.17 3.31
C VAL A 15 16.38 2.54 2.47
N ILE A 16 16.55 1.29 2.03
CA ILE A 16 15.54 0.55 1.26
C ILE A 16 14.25 0.41 2.08
N PHE A 17 14.35 0.01 3.35
CA PHE A 17 13.20 -0.08 4.25
C PHE A 17 12.48 1.26 4.42
N GLY A 18 13.22 2.36 4.56
CA GLY A 18 12.65 3.71 4.61
C GLY A 18 11.90 4.09 3.33
N CYS A 19 12.46 3.79 2.16
CA CYS A 19 11.81 4.01 0.87
C CYS A 19 10.50 3.19 0.74
N PHE A 20 10.51 1.92 1.15
CA PHE A 20 9.31 1.08 1.13
C PHE A 20 8.23 1.60 2.08
N ALA A 21 8.59 1.96 3.31
CA ALA A 21 7.66 2.56 4.27
C ALA A 21 7.00 3.82 3.69
N TRP A 22 7.79 4.67 3.01
CA TRP A 22 7.26 5.88 2.39
C TRP A 22 6.38 5.61 1.16
N LEU A 23 6.75 4.62 0.34
CA LEU A 23 5.94 4.17 -0.78
C LEU A 23 4.57 3.66 -0.31
N PHE A 24 4.53 2.79 0.71
CA PHE A 24 3.26 2.31 1.25
C PHE A 24 2.44 3.42 1.91
N ALA A 25 3.06 4.32 2.67
CA ALA A 25 2.36 5.45 3.26
C ALA A 25 1.79 6.41 2.21
N SER A 26 2.53 6.69 1.13
CA SER A 26 2.05 7.54 0.04
C SER A 26 0.93 6.88 -0.77
N LEU A 27 1.01 5.57 -1.03
CA LEU A 27 -0.07 4.80 -1.64
C LEU A 27 -1.35 4.84 -0.78
N GLY A 28 -1.23 4.62 0.53
CA GLY A 28 -2.36 4.72 1.46
C GLY A 28 -3.00 6.11 1.46
N LYS A 29 -2.20 7.18 1.40
CA LYS A 29 -2.72 8.55 1.30
C LYS A 29 -3.48 8.81 0.00
N ARG A 30 -3.01 8.28 -1.14
CA ARG A 30 -3.70 8.42 -2.43
C ARG A 30 -5.05 7.68 -2.43
N ILE A 31 -5.05 6.44 -1.94
CA ILE A 31 -6.28 5.63 -1.82
C ILE A 31 -7.31 6.35 -0.93
N HIS A 32 -6.89 6.83 0.26
CA HIS A 32 -7.77 7.54 1.17
C HIS A 32 -8.28 8.89 0.62
N PHE A 33 -7.50 9.55 -0.26
CA PHE A 33 -7.95 10.77 -0.95
C PHE A 33 -9.03 10.44 -1.99
N GLU A 34 -8.82 9.41 -2.80
CA GLU A 34 -9.79 8.93 -3.80
C GLU A 34 -11.09 8.41 -3.13
N GLU A 35 -11.01 7.78 -1.96
CA GLU A 35 -12.18 7.38 -1.15
C GLU A 35 -12.99 8.56 -0.63
N LYS A 36 -12.32 9.64 -0.19
CA LYS A 36 -12.98 10.86 0.28
C LYS A 36 -13.67 11.62 -0.84
N GLU A 37 -13.06 11.64 -2.03
CA GLU A 37 -13.62 12.30 -3.21
C GLU A 37 -14.80 11.52 -3.81
N ALA A 38 -14.73 10.17 -3.79
CA ALA A 38 -15.81 9.31 -4.28
C ALA A 38 -16.97 9.11 -3.28
N ARG A 39 -16.82 9.52 -2.00
CA ARG A 39 -17.77 9.22 -0.90
C ARG A 39 -18.22 7.74 -0.87
N LYS A 40 -17.34 6.84 -1.28
CA LYS A 40 -17.55 5.39 -1.30
C LYS A 40 -16.27 4.72 -0.84
N ASP A 41 -16.44 3.60 -0.16
CA ASP A 41 -15.33 2.76 0.29
C ASP A 41 -14.74 2.03 -0.93
N LEU A 42 -13.68 2.60 -1.51
CA LEU A 42 -13.03 2.08 -2.71
C LEU A 42 -11.95 1.04 -2.38
N THR A 43 -11.60 0.84 -1.10
CA THR A 43 -10.67 -0.19 -0.63
C THR A 43 -10.93 -1.58 -1.26
N TYR A 44 -12.19 -1.91 -1.58
CA TYR A 44 -12.57 -3.17 -2.22
C TYR A 44 -12.79 -3.11 -3.74
N GLU A 45 -12.88 -1.92 -4.34
CA GLU A 45 -13.16 -1.74 -5.77
C GLU A 45 -11.89 -1.45 -6.60
N THR A 46 -10.89 -0.77 -6.02
CA THR A 46 -9.61 -0.45 -6.68
C THR A 46 -8.45 -1.34 -6.28
N ASN A 47 -8.59 -2.24 -5.30
CA ASN A 47 -7.52 -3.15 -4.90
C ASN A 47 -7.33 -4.30 -5.91
N PRO A 48 -6.21 -4.39 -6.66
CA PRO A 48 -5.97 -5.48 -7.61
C PRO A 48 -5.68 -6.83 -6.93
N PHE A 49 -5.45 -6.87 -5.61
CA PHE A 49 -5.21 -8.09 -4.83
C PHE A 49 -6.44 -8.59 -4.07
N ALA A 50 -7.49 -7.79 -3.91
CA ALA A 50 -8.70 -8.21 -3.17
C ALA A 50 -9.67 -9.06 -4.00
N GLY A 51 -9.46 -9.13 -5.32
CA GLY A 51 -10.43 -9.72 -6.24
C GLY A 51 -11.70 -8.85 -6.30
N SER A 52 -12.09 -8.47 -7.50
CA SER A 52 -13.31 -7.71 -7.74
C SER A 52 -14.49 -8.35 -6.99
N ALA A 53 -14.98 -7.71 -5.92
CA ALA A 53 -16.23 -8.09 -5.25
C ALA A 53 -17.45 -7.70 -6.13
N LYS A 54 -17.39 -7.98 -7.43
CA LYS A 54 -18.57 -8.05 -8.29
C LYS A 54 -19.31 -9.35 -7.97
N ASN A 55 -20.06 -9.38 -6.87
CA ASN A 55 -21.32 -10.12 -6.72
C ASN A 55 -21.78 -10.24 -5.26
N THR A 56 -22.14 -9.13 -4.62
CA THR A 56 -23.10 -9.21 -3.50
C THR A 56 -24.22 -8.19 -3.66
N TYR A 57 -24.86 -8.19 -4.83
CA TYR A 57 -26.24 -7.72 -4.93
C TYR A 57 -27.16 -8.88 -4.58
N ARG A 58 -27.68 -8.91 -3.35
CA ARG A 58 -29.10 -9.23 -3.15
C ARG A 58 -29.59 -8.65 -1.82
N LYS A 59 -30.17 -7.44 -1.91
CA LYS A 59 -31.12 -6.98 -0.91
C LYS A 59 -32.24 -8.02 -0.84
N TRP A 60 -32.40 -8.68 0.29
CA TRP A 60 -33.64 -9.36 0.62
C TRP A 60 -34.57 -8.33 1.26
N LYS A 61 -35.75 -8.23 0.64
CA LYS A 61 -36.91 -7.44 1.06
C LYS A 61 -37.64 -8.18 2.18
#